data_AF-X0VWQ3-F1
#
_entry.id   AF-X0VWQ3-F1
#
_cell.length_a   1.000
_cell.length_b   1.000
_cell.length_c   1.000
_cell.angle_alpha   90.00
_cell.angle_beta   90.00
_cell.angle_gamma   90.00
#
_symmetry.space_group_name_H-M   'P 1'
#
loop_
_entity.id
_entity.type
_entity.pdbx_description
1 polymer ?
#
loop_
_entity_poly.entity_id
_entity_poly.type
_entity_poly.pdbx_seq_one_letter_code
_entity_poly.pdbx_strand_id
1 'polypeptide(L)'
;MHLSRLKRLSKLVEQISKVKIADNKPIVGDKLFTVESGLIMHIFMNAAKQAFPATIMQPFLPEMVGQEEMEYVIGKGAGKTTIEYFLDKIGVKLPDDKIYQLVDLIKKEAIIRKSCLSIDEFKERVKSL
;
A
#
# COMPACT_ATOMS: atom_id res chain seq x y z
N MET A 1 -24.04 -13.51 11.44
CA MET A 1 -23.05 -12.49 11.87
C MET A 1 -22.71 -11.61 10.66
N HIS A 2 -22.78 -10.27 10.78
CA HIS A 2 -22.50 -9.36 9.65
C HIS A 2 -21.03 -8.91 9.65
N LEU A 3 -20.17 -9.66 8.96
CA LEU A 3 -18.71 -9.44 8.96
C LEU A 3 -18.30 -8.08 8.39
N SER A 4 -19.02 -7.58 7.40
CA SER A 4 -18.78 -6.27 6.78
C SER A 4 -18.95 -5.08 7.73
N ARG A 5 -19.43 -5.29 8.97
CA ARG A 5 -19.57 -4.24 9.99
C ARG A 5 -18.43 -4.24 11.02
N LEU A 6 -17.51 -5.20 10.96
CA LEU A 6 -16.46 -5.36 11.98
C LEU A 6 -15.58 -4.12 12.11
N LYS A 7 -15.07 -3.57 11.01
CA LYS A 7 -14.25 -2.34 11.03
C LYS A 7 -14.98 -1.17 11.69
N ARG A 8 -16.21 -0.87 11.24
CA ARG A 8 -17.02 0.23 11.77
C ARG A 8 -17.33 0.02 13.26
N LEU A 9 -17.72 -1.19 13.66
CA LEU A 9 -18.01 -1.51 15.06
C LEU A 9 -16.76 -1.34 15.94
N SER A 10 -15.61 -1.84 15.50
CA SER A 10 -14.36 -1.68 16.23
C SER A 10 -13.95 -0.22 16.36
N LYS A 11 -14.13 0.61 15.32
CA LYS A 11 -13.90 2.06 15.40
C LYS A 11 -14.84 2.75 16.39
N LEU A 12 -16.12 2.36 16.44
CA LEU A 12 -17.06 2.88 17.44
C LEU A 12 -16.61 2.54 18.87
N VAL A 13 -16.19 1.30 19.12
CA VAL A 13 -15.69 0.87 20.43
C VAL A 13 -14.39 1.60 20.79
N GLU A 14 -13.45 1.78 19.87
CA GLU A 14 -12.25 2.61 20.06
C GLU A 14 -12.61 4.04 20.51
N GLN A 15 -13.60 4.67 19.85
CA GLN A 15 -14.04 6.02 20.16
C GLN A 15 -14.70 6.14 21.55
N ILE A 16 -15.50 5.15 21.94
CA ILE A 16 -16.21 5.12 23.23
C ILE A 16 -15.24 4.80 24.37
N SER A 17 -14.46 3.71 24.21
CA SER A 17 -13.56 3.21 25.25
C SER A 17 -12.28 4.03 25.42
N LYS A 18 -11.94 4.88 24.43
CA LYS A 18 -10.67 5.61 24.35
C LYS A 18 -9.43 4.71 24.25
N VAL A 19 -9.62 3.42 24.00
CA VAL A 19 -8.53 2.46 23.76
C VAL A 19 -8.24 2.42 22.27
N LYS A 20 -7.05 2.87 21.89
CA LYS A 20 -6.59 2.86 20.50
C LYS A 20 -6.40 1.44 19.97
N ILE A 21 -6.90 1.20 18.77
CA ILE A 21 -6.64 -0.02 18.00
C ILE A 21 -5.27 0.13 17.34
N ALA A 22 -4.41 -0.88 17.50
CA ALA A 22 -3.13 -0.90 16.80
C ALA A 22 -3.33 -0.99 15.27
N ASP A 23 -2.50 -0.29 14.51
CA ASP A 23 -2.56 -0.26 13.04
C ASP A 23 -2.51 -1.64 12.40
N ASN A 24 -1.81 -2.58 13.03
CA ASN A 24 -1.64 -3.97 12.59
C ASN A 24 -2.62 -4.95 13.25
N LYS A 25 -3.64 -4.47 13.96
CA LYS A 25 -4.64 -5.34 14.60
C LYS A 25 -5.30 -6.22 13.53
N PRO A 26 -5.36 -7.56 13.71
CA PRO A 26 -6.03 -8.42 12.76
C PRO A 26 -7.46 -7.97 12.50
N ILE A 27 -7.89 -8.08 11.24
CA ILE A 27 -9.19 -7.70 10.69
C ILE A 27 -9.42 -6.19 10.65
N VAL A 28 -9.18 -5.45 11.74
CA VAL A 28 -9.68 -4.08 11.92
C VAL A 28 -8.62 -2.98 11.99
N GLY A 29 -7.33 -3.33 11.98
CA GLY A 29 -6.23 -2.37 11.96
C GLY A 29 -6.25 -1.50 10.70
N ASP A 30 -5.86 -0.21 10.84
CA ASP A 30 -5.91 0.76 9.74
C ASP A 30 -4.86 0.49 8.65
N LYS A 31 -3.73 -0.15 8.98
CA LYS A 31 -2.64 -0.45 8.02
C LYS A 31 -2.59 -1.93 7.62
N LEU A 32 -3.61 -2.71 7.95
CA LEU A 32 -3.58 -4.16 7.75
C LEU A 32 -3.54 -4.54 6.26
N PHE A 33 -4.21 -3.78 5.40
CA PHE A 33 -4.31 -4.00 3.96
C PHE A 33 -3.45 -3.03 3.15
N THR A 34 -2.44 -2.42 3.79
CA THR A 34 -1.48 -1.55 3.13
C THR A 34 -0.30 -2.39 2.62
N VAL A 35 -0.01 -2.30 1.32
CA VAL A 35 1.08 -3.04 0.65
C VAL A 35 2.22 -2.08 0.31
N GLU A 36 3.30 -2.20 1.08
CA GLU A 36 4.54 -1.45 0.86
C GLU A 36 5.61 -2.25 0.09
N SER A 37 5.61 -3.58 0.26
CA SER A 37 6.66 -4.44 -0.31
C SER A 37 6.51 -4.57 -1.82
N GLY A 38 7.54 -4.17 -2.55
CA GLY A 38 7.59 -4.29 -4.02
C GLY A 38 7.46 -5.73 -4.52
N LEU A 39 7.92 -6.73 -3.75
CA LEU A 39 7.74 -8.15 -4.10
C LEU A 39 6.28 -8.56 -4.01
N ILE A 40 5.60 -8.18 -2.92
CA ILE A 40 4.19 -8.52 -2.70
C ILE A 40 3.33 -7.84 -3.76
N MET A 41 3.63 -6.57 -4.06
CA MET A 41 2.98 -5.83 -5.14
C MET A 41 3.21 -6.51 -6.50
N HIS A 42 4.43 -6.95 -6.81
CA HIS A 42 4.73 -7.71 -8.03
C HIS A 42 3.91 -9.01 -8.14
N ILE A 43 3.73 -9.74 -7.03
CA ILE A 43 2.87 -10.94 -6.99
C ILE A 43 1.42 -10.56 -7.30
N PHE A 44 0.85 -9.56 -6.63
CA PHE A 44 -0.54 -9.13 -6.88
C PHE A 44 -0.76 -8.67 -8.32
N MET A 45 0.15 -7.88 -8.88
CA MET A 45 0.03 -7.38 -10.26
C MET A 45 0.10 -8.51 -11.30
N ASN A 46 1.00 -9.48 -11.11
CA ASN A 46 1.11 -10.61 -12.03
C ASN A 46 -0.06 -11.60 -11.88
N ALA A 47 -0.52 -11.81 -10.65
CA ALA A 47 -1.71 -12.61 -10.37
C ALA A 47 -2.94 -12.01 -11.09
N ALA A 48 -3.14 -10.69 -10.99
CA ALA A 48 -4.23 -10.00 -11.66
C ALA A 48 -4.17 -10.14 -13.19
N LYS A 49 -2.99 -10.00 -13.81
CA LYS A 49 -2.79 -10.23 -15.26
C LYS A 49 -3.14 -11.64 -15.71
N GLN A 50 -2.97 -12.62 -14.83
CA GLN A 50 -3.27 -14.03 -15.07
C GLN A 50 -4.66 -14.44 -14.56
N ALA A 51 -5.51 -13.48 -14.19
CA ALA A 51 -6.85 -13.71 -13.65
C ALA A 51 -6.88 -14.63 -12.39
N PHE A 52 -5.80 -14.66 -11.61
CA PHE A 52 -5.81 -15.30 -10.30
C PHE A 52 -6.67 -14.50 -9.30
N PRO A 53 -7.25 -15.17 -8.29
CA PRO A 53 -8.00 -14.49 -7.24
C PRO A 53 -7.17 -13.44 -6.50
N ALA A 54 -7.76 -12.29 -6.18
CA ALA A 54 -7.14 -11.25 -5.35
C ALA A 54 -6.85 -11.69 -3.90
N THR A 55 -7.26 -12.90 -3.52
CA THR A 55 -6.93 -13.57 -2.25
C THR A 55 -5.63 -14.39 -2.31
N ILE A 56 -4.83 -14.28 -3.38
CA ILE A 56 -3.60 -15.08 -3.55
C ILE A 56 -2.61 -14.95 -2.38
N MET A 57 -2.54 -13.77 -1.75
CA MET A 57 -1.65 -13.47 -0.63
C MET A 57 -2.42 -13.06 0.65
N GLN A 58 -3.73 -13.26 0.67
CA GLN A 58 -4.57 -12.91 1.82
C GLN A 58 -5.78 -13.84 1.93
N PRO A 59 -6.18 -14.28 3.14
CA PRO A 59 -7.24 -15.27 3.31
C PRO A 59 -8.63 -14.77 2.88
N PHE A 60 -8.80 -13.46 2.75
CA PHE A 60 -10.05 -12.82 2.37
C PHE A 60 -9.81 -11.42 1.79
N LEU A 61 -10.81 -10.90 1.06
CA LEU A 61 -10.79 -9.52 0.59
C LEU A 61 -11.13 -8.54 1.73
N PRO A 62 -10.55 -7.32 1.75
CA PRO A 62 -10.77 -6.32 2.80
C PRO A 62 -12.26 -5.99 3.03
N GLU A 63 -13.03 -5.93 1.95
CA GLU A 63 -14.45 -5.51 1.96
C GLU A 63 -15.32 -6.53 2.72
N MET A 64 -14.88 -7.80 2.81
CA MET A 64 -15.59 -8.84 3.56
C MET A 64 -15.68 -8.52 5.06
N VAL A 65 -14.76 -7.71 5.58
CA VAL A 65 -14.71 -7.30 6.99
C VAL A 65 -14.99 -5.80 7.20
N GLY A 66 -15.42 -5.12 6.14
CA GLY A 66 -15.77 -3.70 6.15
C GLY A 66 -14.57 -2.75 6.09
N GLN A 67 -13.43 -3.22 5.59
CA GLN A 67 -12.27 -2.39 5.29
C GLN A 67 -12.36 -1.83 3.88
N GLU A 68 -11.61 -0.76 3.63
CA GLU A 68 -11.42 -0.22 2.29
C GLU A 68 -10.55 -1.16 1.45
N GLU A 69 -10.57 -0.95 0.13
CA GLU A 69 -9.75 -1.71 -0.81
C GLU A 69 -8.26 -1.66 -0.44
N MET A 70 -7.51 -2.66 -0.91
CA MET A 70 -6.07 -2.74 -0.69
C MET A 70 -5.34 -1.49 -1.18
N GLU A 71 -4.53 -0.89 -0.32
CA GLU A 71 -3.80 0.33 -0.63
C GLU A 71 -2.33 0.00 -0.91
N TYR A 72 -1.85 0.35 -2.12
CA TYR A 72 -0.41 0.34 -2.41
C TYR A 72 0.22 1.65 -1.96
N VAL A 73 1.40 1.59 -1.32
CA VAL A 73 2.10 2.78 -0.81
C VAL A 73 3.56 2.81 -1.25
N ILE A 74 4.14 4.01 -1.25
CA ILE A 74 5.52 4.27 -1.67
C ILE A 74 6.40 4.37 -0.42
N GLY A 75 7.08 3.28 -0.05
CA GLY A 75 7.91 3.25 1.17
C GLY A 75 9.32 2.72 0.96
N LYS A 76 9.99 2.37 2.07
CA LYS A 76 11.31 1.73 2.08
C LYS A 76 11.28 0.35 1.42
N GLY A 77 10.10 -0.29 1.38
CA GLY A 77 9.86 -1.55 0.69
C GLY A 77 9.69 -1.41 -0.83
N ALA A 78 9.68 -0.19 -1.39
CA ALA A 78 9.40 0.04 -2.80
C ALA A 78 10.38 -0.72 -3.72
N GLY A 79 9.86 -1.32 -4.78
CA GLY A 79 10.65 -1.95 -5.85
C GLY A 79 10.38 -1.29 -7.20
N LYS A 80 10.99 -1.82 -8.26
CA LYS A 80 10.74 -1.38 -9.64
C LYS A 80 9.24 -1.34 -9.96
N THR A 81 8.51 -2.42 -9.66
CA THR A 81 7.06 -2.52 -9.86
C THR A 81 6.27 -1.44 -9.12
N THR A 82 6.72 -1.06 -7.92
CA THR A 82 6.09 0.02 -7.15
C THR A 82 6.23 1.34 -7.91
N ILE A 83 7.43 1.68 -8.34
CA ILE A 83 7.68 2.93 -9.08
C ILE A 83 6.92 2.94 -10.40
N GLU A 84 6.95 1.84 -11.16
CA GLU A 84 6.21 1.72 -12.42
C GLU A 84 4.70 1.93 -12.24
N TYR A 85 4.10 1.33 -11.21
CA TYR A 85 2.68 1.52 -10.91
C TYR A 85 2.33 2.97 -10.58
N PHE A 86 3.17 3.65 -9.79
CA PHE A 86 2.92 5.04 -9.45
C PHE A 86 3.25 6.01 -10.59
N LEU A 87 4.23 5.70 -11.44
CA LEU A 87 4.50 6.41 -12.69
C LEU A 87 3.31 6.31 -13.66
N ASP A 88 2.73 5.13 -13.81
CA ASP A 88 1.53 4.90 -14.64
C ASP A 88 0.33 5.70 -14.10
N LYS A 89 0.12 5.69 -12.78
CA LYS A 89 -0.92 6.52 -12.13
C LYS A 89 -0.78 8.02 -12.38
N ILE A 90 0.43 8.52 -12.59
CA ILE A 90 0.67 9.95 -12.90
C ILE A 90 0.90 10.20 -14.40
N GLY A 91 0.78 9.17 -15.25
CA GLY A 91 0.92 9.29 -16.71
C GLY A 91 2.35 9.55 -17.20
N VAL A 92 3.37 9.16 -16.43
CA VAL A 92 4.79 9.39 -16.78
C VAL A 92 5.46 8.07 -17.19
N LYS A 93 6.33 8.12 -18.19
CA LYS A 93 7.21 7.01 -18.58
C LYS A 93 8.66 7.42 -18.42
N LEU A 94 9.45 6.54 -17.82
CA LEU A 94 10.89 6.72 -17.63
C LEU A 94 11.63 5.46 -18.09
N PRO A 95 12.88 5.59 -18.55
CA PRO A 95 13.73 4.44 -18.82
C PRO A 95 14.14 3.73 -17.51
N ASP A 96 14.53 2.46 -17.63
CA ASP A 96 14.84 1.58 -16.50
C ASP A 96 15.92 2.16 -15.56
N ASP A 97 16.96 2.80 -16.11
CA ASP A 97 18.04 3.42 -15.32
C ASP A 97 17.51 4.51 -14.39
N LYS A 98 16.59 5.35 -14.88
CA LYS A 98 15.93 6.39 -14.09
C LYS A 98 14.96 5.79 -13.06
N ILE A 99 14.30 4.68 -13.38
CA ILE A 99 13.45 3.95 -12.42
C ILE A 99 14.29 3.40 -11.26
N TYR A 100 15.44 2.79 -11.54
CA TYR A 100 16.32 2.29 -10.47
C TYR A 100 16.88 3.43 -9.60
N GLN A 101 17.24 4.57 -10.20
CA GLN A 101 17.62 5.77 -9.45
C GLN A 101 16.49 6.25 -8.52
N LEU A 102 15.25 6.28 -9.00
CA LEU A 102 14.07 6.62 -8.20
C LEU A 102 13.87 5.65 -7.03
N VAL A 103 13.98 4.33 -7.27
CA VAL A 103 13.88 3.31 -6.22
C VAL A 103 14.87 3.60 -5.10
N ASP A 104 16.14 3.84 -5.42
CA ASP A 104 17.17 4.08 -4.42
C ASP A 104 16.96 5.39 -3.66
N LEU A 105 16.55 6.46 -4.36
CA LEU A 105 16.23 7.75 -3.75
C LEU A 105 15.08 7.61 -2.75
N ILE A 106 13.97 7.00 -3.18
CA ILE A 106 12.77 6.81 -2.37
C ILE A 106 13.05 5.94 -1.14
N LYS A 107 13.81 4.85 -1.30
CA LYS A 107 14.18 3.99 -0.17
C LYS A 107 14.97 4.76 0.87
N LYS A 108 15.99 5.51 0.45
CA LYS A 108 16.82 6.32 1.36
C LYS A 108 15.97 7.35 2.10
N GLU A 109 15.13 8.09 1.38
CA GLU A 109 14.23 9.08 1.97
C GLU A 109 13.26 8.46 2.98
N ALA A 110 12.56 7.39 2.59
CA ALA A 110 11.60 6.69 3.44
C ALA A 110 12.23 6.12 4.72
N ILE A 111 13.47 5.63 4.65
CA ILE A 111 14.22 5.17 5.83
C ILE A 111 14.52 6.34 6.78
N ILE A 112 15.01 7.46 6.25
CA ILE A 112 15.41 8.63 7.06
C ILE A 112 14.21 9.20 7.81
N ARG A 113 13.10 9.44 7.11
CA ARG A 113 11.90 10.05 7.71
C ARG A 113 10.99 9.06 8.43
N LYS A 114 11.18 7.75 8.23
CA LYS A 114 10.36 6.66 8.78
C LYS A 114 8.87 6.71 8.38
N SER A 115 8.58 7.18 7.16
CA SER A 115 7.22 7.27 6.61
C SER A 115 7.16 6.97 5.09
N CYS A 116 5.95 6.67 4.59
CA CYS A 116 5.65 6.48 3.16
C CYS A 116 5.37 7.81 2.45
N LEU A 117 5.62 7.88 1.13
CA LEU A 117 5.56 9.12 0.36
C LEU A 117 4.12 9.36 -0.03
N SER A 118 3.71 10.63 0.02
CA SER A 118 2.48 11.03 -0.66
C SER A 118 2.67 11.00 -2.17
N ILE A 119 1.57 10.99 -2.92
CA ILE A 119 1.62 11.05 -4.38
C ILE A 119 2.26 12.35 -4.88
N ASP A 120 2.12 13.45 -4.15
CA ASP A 120 2.67 14.74 -4.54
C ASP A 120 4.18 14.82 -4.26
N GLU A 121 4.64 14.30 -3.12
CA GLU A 121 6.07 14.11 -2.86
C GLU A 121 6.71 13.22 -3.94
N PHE A 122 6.04 12.14 -4.34
CA PHE A 122 6.51 11.28 -5.41
C PHE A 122 6.65 12.03 -6.74
N LYS A 123 5.66 12.85 -7.12
CA LYS A 123 5.73 13.70 -8.33
C LYS A 123 6.90 14.69 -8.26
N GLU A 124 7.19 15.26 -7.10
CA GLU A 124 8.36 16.13 -6.93
C GLU A 124 9.67 15.37 -7.15
N ARG A 125 9.79 14.14 -6.63
CA ARG A 125 10.98 13.30 -6.86
C ARG A 125 11.14 12.92 -8.33
N VAL A 126 10.04 12.61 -9.01
CA VAL A 126 10.04 12.33 -10.46
C VAL A 126 10.53 13.55 -11.26
N LYS A 127 10.14 14.78 -10.87
CA LYS A 127 10.60 16.03 -11.52
C LYS A 127 12.07 16.37 -11.24
N SER A 128 12.62 15.85 -10.14
CA SER A 128 14.02 16.12 -9.72
C SER A 128 15.06 15.19 -10.34
N LEU A 129 14.64 14.18 -11.12
CA LEU A 129 15.52 13.27 -11.85
C LEU A 129 15.94 13.79 -13.23
#